data_AF-A0A372YU55-F1
#
_entry.id   AF-A0A372YU55-F1
#
_cell.length_a   1.000
_cell.length_b   1.000
_cell.length_c   1.000
_cell.angle_alpha   90.00
_cell.angle_beta   90.00
_cell.angle_gamma   90.00
#
_symmetry.space_group_name_H-M   'P 1'
#
loop_
_entity.id
_entity.type
_entity.pdbx_description
1 polymer ?
#
loop_
_entity_poly.entity_id
_entity_poly.type
_entity_poly.pdbx_seq_one_letter_code
_entity_poly.pdbx_strand_id
1 'polypeptide(L)'
;MKRFLVSFIIGMTLLAAGVTTLIFELRDFRFVDASSEEIEQNSLSDEITIGKEDVKLYFDDGMSYDIHIDDTVKDNVIQLNYAETIAFRNERTSLYFSYADHAHITSFHEGWETFQKVIDGLKKHEIYSFDACFAIRITCNEATRKHLQFYQN
;
A
#
# COMPACT_ATOMS: atom_id res chain seq x y z
N MET A 1 11.67 24.37 47.14
CA MET A 1 11.27 23.01 46.74
C MET A 1 9.77 22.82 46.57
N LYS A 2 8.89 23.23 47.50
CA LYS A 2 7.42 23.05 47.37
C LYS A 2 6.83 23.66 46.07
N ARG A 3 7.25 24.87 45.70
CA ARG A 3 6.79 25.54 44.46
C ARG A 3 7.22 24.82 43.17
N PHE A 4 8.44 24.25 43.17
CA PHE A 4 8.93 23.45 42.04
C PHE A 4 8.14 22.15 41.87
N LEU A 5 7.88 21.45 42.98
CA LEU A 5 7.09 20.22 42.97
C LEU A 5 5.65 20.47 42.46
N VAL A 6 5.03 21.58 42.89
CA VAL A 6 3.70 21.97 42.44
C VAL A 6 3.69 22.31 40.94
N SER A 7 4.66 23.09 40.45
CA SER A 7 4.78 23.39 39.01
C SER A 7 5.04 22.14 38.17
N PHE A 8 5.83 21.20 38.69
CA PHE A 8 6.10 19.92 38.02
C PHE A 8 4.85 19.04 37.92
N ILE A 9 4.08 18.94 39.00
CA ILE A 9 2.81 18.19 39.01
C ILE A 9 1.80 18.83 38.05
N ILE A 10 1.66 20.15 38.05
CA ILE A 10 0.77 20.87 37.12
C ILE A 10 1.21 20.62 35.67
N GLY A 11 2.51 20.71 35.37
CA GLY A 11 3.05 20.46 34.04
C GLY A 11 2.79 19.03 33.56
N MET A 12 3.02 18.03 34.41
CA MET A 12 2.73 16.62 34.11
C MET A 12 1.24 16.37 33.92
N THR A 13 0.37 17.04 34.68
CA THR A 13 -1.08 16.91 34.57
C THR A 13 -1.59 17.50 33.25
N LEU A 14 -1.05 18.64 32.81
CA LEU A 14 -1.38 19.25 31.52
C LEU A 14 -0.90 18.39 30.34
N LEU A 15 0.30 17.82 30.43
CA LEU A 15 0.81 16.86 29.44
C LEU A 15 -0.06 15.62 29.38
N ALA A 16 -0.40 15.03 30.53
CA ALA A 16 -1.27 13.87 30.59
C ALA A 16 -2.64 14.20 30.00
N ALA A 17 -3.27 15.32 30.37
CA ALA A 17 -4.54 15.74 29.79
C ALA A 17 -4.46 15.92 28.27
N GLY A 18 -3.43 16.62 27.76
CA GLY A 18 -3.23 16.81 26.33
C GLY A 18 -3.01 15.50 25.57
N VAL A 19 -2.17 14.60 26.10
CA VAL A 19 -1.92 13.28 25.51
C VAL A 19 -3.18 12.41 25.55
N THR A 20 -3.96 12.47 26.64
CA THR A 20 -5.18 11.67 26.77
C THR A 20 -6.26 12.17 25.80
N THR A 21 -6.45 13.48 25.65
CA THR A 21 -7.35 14.06 24.64
C THR A 21 -6.93 13.64 23.24
N LEU A 22 -5.64 13.70 22.92
CA LEU A 22 -5.12 13.30 21.62
C LEU A 22 -5.33 11.79 21.35
N ILE A 23 -5.14 10.93 22.36
CA ILE A 23 -5.43 9.48 22.25
C ILE A 23 -6.92 9.22 22.07
N PHE A 24 -7.80 9.93 22.79
CA PHE A 24 -9.25 9.78 22.65
C PHE A 24 -9.74 10.26 21.28
N GLU A 25 -9.23 11.40 20.79
CA GLU A 25 -9.58 11.92 19.47
C GLU A 25 -9.09 10.97 18.37
N LEU A 26 -7.85 10.46 18.45
CA LEU A 26 -7.32 9.50 17.46
C LEU A 26 -7.99 8.12 17.53
N ARG A 27 -8.64 7.76 18.65
CA ARG A 27 -9.34 6.46 18.77
C ARG A 27 -10.55 6.36 17.84
N ASP A 28 -11.16 7.49 17.49
CA ASP A 28 -12.26 7.54 16.54
C ASP A 28 -11.78 7.52 15.08
N PHE A 29 -10.45 7.54 14.85
CA PHE A 29 -9.89 7.49 13.52
C PHE A 29 -9.68 6.04 13.08
N ARG A 30 -10.07 5.77 11.83
CA ARG A 30 -9.79 4.50 11.16
C ARG A 30 -8.43 4.56 10.48
N PHE A 31 -7.58 3.57 10.70
CA PHE A 31 -6.37 3.40 9.90
C PHE A 31 -6.76 2.87 8.51
N VAL A 32 -6.31 3.56 7.47
CA VAL A 32 -6.57 3.21 6.08
C VAL A 32 -5.23 3.02 5.38
N ASP A 33 -5.07 1.89 4.70
CA ASP A 33 -3.88 1.63 3.89
C ASP A 33 -4.01 2.37 2.56
N ALA A 34 -3.27 3.48 2.41
CA ALA A 34 -3.32 4.32 1.23
C ALA A 34 -2.82 3.60 -0.04
N SER A 35 -1.99 2.56 0.12
CA SER A 35 -1.50 1.76 -1.00
C SER A 35 -2.65 1.05 -1.73
N SER A 36 -3.67 0.61 -0.97
CA SER A 36 -4.85 -0.05 -1.52
C SER A 36 -5.72 0.90 -2.36
N GLU A 37 -5.86 2.17 -1.97
CA GLU A 37 -6.62 3.18 -2.73
C GLU A 37 -5.88 3.64 -3.99
N GLU A 38 -4.54 3.72 -3.97
CA GLU A 38 -3.77 4.11 -5.15
C GLU A 38 -3.75 3.04 -6.25
N ILE A 39 -3.72 1.76 -5.87
CA ILE A 39 -3.92 0.65 -6.80
C ILE A 39 -5.29 0.76 -7.49
N GLU A 40 -6.32 1.28 -6.83
CA GLU A 40 -7.66 1.40 -7.41
C GLU A 40 -7.87 2.65 -8.28
N GLN A 41 -7.08 3.73 -8.07
CA GLN A 41 -7.30 5.00 -8.75
C GLN A 41 -6.34 5.30 -9.91
N ASN A 42 -5.11 4.79 -9.91
CA ASN A 42 -4.07 5.15 -10.90
C ASN A 42 -3.16 3.97 -11.32
N SER A 43 -3.73 2.78 -11.53
CA SER A 43 -2.96 1.61 -11.96
C SER A 43 -2.96 1.41 -13.47
N LEU A 44 -1.79 1.08 -14.03
CA LEU A 44 -1.72 0.35 -15.29
C LEU A 44 -2.38 -1.02 -15.08
N SER A 45 -3.13 -1.47 -16.08
CA SER A 45 -3.79 -2.78 -16.07
C SER A 45 -3.29 -3.60 -17.24
N ASP A 46 -2.85 -4.82 -16.97
CA ASP A 46 -2.46 -5.80 -17.98
C ASP A 46 -3.17 -7.14 -17.75
N GLU A 47 -3.53 -7.82 -18.85
CA GLU A 47 -4.12 -9.16 -18.82
C GLU A 47 -3.14 -10.17 -19.43
N ILE A 48 -2.86 -11.24 -18.70
CA ILE A 48 -1.92 -12.28 -19.11
C ILE A 48 -2.64 -13.62 -19.12
N THR A 49 -2.63 -14.26 -20.29
CA THR A 49 -3.01 -15.68 -20.38
C THR A 49 -1.80 -16.53 -20.02
N ILE A 50 -1.93 -17.32 -18.96
CA ILE A 50 -0.94 -18.31 -18.55
C ILE A 50 -1.22 -19.66 -19.20
N GLY A 51 -0.18 -20.49 -19.34
CA GLY A 51 -0.33 -21.88 -19.76
C GLY A 51 -0.85 -22.76 -18.63
N LYS A 52 -0.83 -24.08 -18.85
CA LYS A 52 -1.05 -25.08 -17.79
C LYS A 52 0.18 -25.32 -16.91
N GLU A 53 1.28 -24.63 -17.21
CA GLU A 53 2.53 -24.72 -16.47
C GLU A 53 2.52 -23.71 -15.32
N ASP A 54 3.21 -24.04 -14.25
CA ASP A 54 3.35 -23.12 -13.12
C ASP A 54 4.11 -21.85 -13.57
N VAL A 55 3.55 -20.70 -13.19
CA VAL A 55 4.12 -19.38 -13.48
C VAL A 55 4.80 -18.86 -12.24
N LYS A 56 6.02 -18.36 -12.42
CA LYS A 56 6.83 -17.77 -11.36
C LYS A 56 6.74 -16.26 -11.41
N LEU A 57 6.43 -15.64 -10.29
CA LEU A 57 6.34 -14.20 -10.13
C LEU A 57 7.50 -13.75 -9.25
N TYR A 58 8.38 -12.94 -9.81
CA TYR A 58 9.57 -12.39 -9.16
C TYR A 58 9.35 -10.93 -8.85
N PHE A 59 9.53 -10.56 -7.59
CA PHE A 59 9.36 -9.20 -7.09
C PHE A 59 10.70 -8.69 -6.57
N ASP A 60 11.06 -7.47 -6.95
CA ASP A 60 12.22 -6.77 -6.37
C ASP A 60 12.02 -6.51 -4.86
N ASP A 61 13.15 -6.38 -4.16
CA ASP A 61 13.20 -6.06 -2.74
C ASP A 61 12.33 -4.86 -2.37
N GLY A 62 11.50 -5.02 -1.34
CA GLY A 62 10.59 -3.99 -0.83
C GLY A 62 9.26 -3.85 -1.59
N MET A 63 9.04 -4.60 -2.68
CA MET A 63 7.73 -4.66 -3.32
C MET A 63 6.76 -5.56 -2.54
N SER A 64 5.52 -5.12 -2.44
CA SER A 64 4.41 -5.89 -1.87
C SER A 64 3.48 -6.37 -2.98
N TYR A 65 2.69 -7.41 -2.69
CA TYR A 65 1.66 -7.88 -3.60
C TYR A 65 0.40 -8.26 -2.84
N ASP A 66 -0.74 -8.02 -3.47
CA ASP A 66 -2.08 -8.42 -3.02
C ASP A 66 -2.67 -9.42 -4.02
N ILE A 67 -3.34 -10.45 -3.52
CA ILE A 67 -3.98 -11.46 -4.36
C ILE A 67 -5.48 -11.35 -4.17
N HIS A 68 -6.16 -10.98 -5.25
CA HIS A 68 -7.60 -10.93 -5.29
C HIS A 68 -8.16 -12.15 -6.02
N ILE A 69 -8.99 -12.93 -5.33
CA ILE A 69 -9.65 -14.08 -5.96
C ILE A 69 -11.00 -13.63 -6.51
N ASP A 70 -11.14 -13.72 -7.83
CA ASP A 70 -12.37 -13.42 -8.55
C ASP A 70 -12.66 -14.56 -9.53
N ASP A 71 -13.67 -15.37 -9.20
CA ASP A 71 -14.08 -16.54 -10.00
C ASP A 71 -14.78 -16.15 -11.32
N THR A 72 -15.05 -14.86 -11.54
CA THR A 72 -15.51 -14.37 -12.85
C THR A 72 -14.37 -14.25 -13.87
N VAL A 73 -13.11 -14.24 -13.40
CA VAL A 73 -11.93 -14.26 -14.27
C VAL A 73 -11.82 -15.61 -14.97
N LYS A 74 -11.51 -15.56 -16.26
CA LYS A 74 -11.37 -16.75 -17.11
C LYS A 74 -10.24 -17.65 -16.60
N ASP A 75 -10.39 -18.95 -16.85
CA ASP A 75 -9.36 -19.93 -16.55
C ASP A 75 -8.03 -19.59 -17.23
N ASN A 76 -6.95 -19.70 -16.47
CA ASN A 76 -5.59 -19.39 -16.90
C ASN A 76 -5.41 -17.92 -17.32
N VAL A 77 -6.19 -17.00 -16.77
CA VAL A 77 -6.02 -15.57 -16.96
C VAL A 77 -5.68 -14.91 -15.63
N ILE A 78 -4.71 -14.00 -15.67
CA ILE A 78 -4.33 -13.13 -14.56
C ILE A 78 -4.50 -11.69 -15.02
N GLN A 79 -5.13 -10.87 -14.18
CA GLN A 79 -5.17 -9.43 -14.33
C GLN A 79 -4.21 -8.80 -13.32
N LEU A 80 -3.35 -7.93 -13.80
CA LEU A 80 -2.37 -7.20 -13.00
C LEU A 80 -2.79 -5.74 -12.91
N ASN A 81 -2.83 -5.19 -11.70
CA ASN A 81 -2.99 -3.76 -11.45
C ASN A 81 -1.78 -3.28 -10.65
N TYR A 82 -1.05 -2.32 -11.20
CA TYR A 82 0.17 -1.80 -10.59
C TYR A 82 0.41 -0.34 -10.97
N ALA A 83 1.16 0.39 -10.14
CA ALA A 83 1.50 1.79 -10.38
C ALA A 83 2.50 1.95 -11.55
N GLU A 84 2.50 3.10 -12.22
CA GLU A 84 3.44 3.43 -13.31
C GLU A 84 4.93 3.36 -12.90
N THR A 85 5.20 3.37 -11.59
CA THR A 85 6.54 3.21 -11.00
C THR A 85 7.07 1.77 -11.07
N ILE A 86 6.24 0.81 -11.48
CA ILE A 86 6.60 -0.60 -11.60
C ILE A 86 6.78 -0.95 -13.09
N ALA A 87 7.96 -1.49 -13.41
CA ALA A 87 8.25 -2.09 -14.69
C ALA A 87 7.86 -3.57 -14.67
N PHE A 88 7.21 -4.00 -15.75
CA PHE A 88 6.71 -5.35 -15.94
C PHE A 88 7.43 -6.03 -17.11
N ARG A 89 7.93 -7.25 -16.89
CA ARG A 89 8.52 -8.10 -17.94
C ARG A 89 7.93 -9.51 -17.92
N ASN A 90 7.42 -9.96 -19.06
CA ASN A 90 6.90 -11.30 -19.25
C ASN A 90 7.86 -12.18 -20.06
N GLU A 91 8.27 -13.31 -19.47
CA GLU A 91 9.13 -14.32 -20.09
C GLU A 91 8.52 -15.72 -19.95
N ARG A 92 7.65 -16.13 -20.90
CA ARG A 92 7.01 -17.47 -21.00
C ARG A 92 6.31 -17.97 -19.73
N THR A 93 7.08 -18.40 -18.73
CA THR A 93 6.66 -18.95 -17.44
C THR A 93 7.13 -18.11 -16.25
N SER A 94 7.78 -16.98 -16.49
CA SER A 94 8.26 -16.06 -15.47
C SER A 94 7.73 -14.65 -15.73
N LEU A 95 7.24 -14.02 -14.68
CA LEU A 95 6.87 -12.61 -14.64
C LEU A 95 7.82 -11.90 -13.67
N TYR A 96 8.45 -10.83 -14.13
CA TYR A 96 9.36 -10.03 -13.30
C TYR A 96 8.77 -8.65 -13.10
N PHE A 97 8.76 -8.23 -11.84
CA PHE A 97 8.32 -6.92 -11.39
C PHE A 97 9.50 -6.22 -10.75
N SER A 98 9.88 -5.08 -11.34
CA SER A 98 11.01 -4.28 -10.87
C SER A 98 10.62 -2.81 -10.78
N TYR A 99 11.40 -2.02 -10.06
CA TYR A 99 11.23 -0.57 -10.10
C TYR A 99 11.53 -0.09 -11.53
N ALA A 100 10.70 0.79 -12.08
CA ALA A 100 11.04 1.43 -13.34
C ALA A 100 12.29 2.31 -13.16
N ASP A 101 13.23 2.30 -14.11
CA ASP A 101 14.47 3.10 -14.10
C ASP A 101 14.22 4.64 -14.01
N HIS A 102 12.96 5.07 -14.05
CA HIS A 102 12.51 6.45 -13.89
C HIS A 102 11.80 6.72 -12.56
N ALA A 103 11.83 5.77 -11.61
CA ALA A 103 11.27 5.91 -10.27
C ALA A 103 12.09 6.86 -9.36
N HIS A 104 12.63 7.94 -9.92
CA HIS A 104 12.85 9.16 -9.16
C HIS A 104 11.57 9.96 -9.19
N ILE A 105 10.64 9.63 -8.31
CA ILE A 105 9.59 10.56 -7.97
C ILE A 105 9.77 11.02 -6.53
N THR A 106 10.61 12.05 -6.42
CA THR A 106 10.47 13.05 -5.36
C THR A 106 10.22 14.37 -6.06
N SER A 107 9.11 14.45 -6.79
CA SER A 107 8.63 15.75 -7.27
C SER A 107 7.88 16.42 -6.12
N PHE A 108 8.07 17.73 -5.94
CA PHE A 108 7.38 18.51 -4.92
C PHE A 108 5.84 18.37 -4.99
N HIS A 109 5.31 18.01 -6.18
CA HIS A 109 3.90 17.81 -6.43
C HIS A 109 3.31 16.60 -5.67
N GLU A 110 4.00 15.46 -5.67
CA GLU A 110 3.54 14.26 -4.93
C GLU A 110 3.60 14.44 -3.43
N GLY A 111 4.60 15.20 -2.93
CA GLY A 111 4.65 15.59 -1.53
C GLY A 111 3.45 16.46 -1.13
N TRP A 112 2.97 17.30 -2.05
CA TRP A 112 1.77 18.11 -1.84
C TRP A 112 0.48 17.29 -1.91
N GLU A 113 0.36 16.34 -2.84
CA GLU A 113 -0.78 15.43 -2.92
C GLU A 113 -0.88 14.50 -1.70
N THR A 114 0.25 13.96 -1.25
CA THR A 114 0.34 13.18 -0.01
C THR A 114 -0.12 14.02 1.18
N PHE A 115 0.34 15.27 1.27
CA PHE A 115 -0.10 16.19 2.30
C PHE A 115 -1.60 16.48 2.23
N GLN A 116 -2.17 16.68 1.03
CA GLN A 116 -3.60 16.86 0.85
C GLN A 116 -4.40 15.63 1.27
N LYS A 117 -3.96 14.42 0.91
CA LYS A 117 -4.58 13.15 1.36
C LYS A 117 -4.57 13.01 2.88
N VAL A 118 -3.46 13.37 3.54
CA VAL A 118 -3.41 13.41 5.02
C VAL A 118 -4.45 14.37 5.58
N ILE A 119 -4.55 15.60 5.05
CA ILE A 119 -5.53 16.60 5.50
C ILE A 119 -6.97 16.14 5.27
N ASP A 120 -7.26 15.53 4.13
CA ASP A 120 -8.60 15.04 3.82
C ASP A 120 -8.97 13.79 4.63
N GLY A 121 -8.02 12.89 4.88
CA GLY A 121 -8.18 11.80 5.85
C GLY A 121 -8.51 12.34 7.24
N LEU A 122 -7.80 13.39 7.69
CA LEU A 122 -8.09 13.99 8.98
C LEU A 122 -9.53 14.53 9.08
N LYS A 123 -10.10 15.09 7.99
CA LYS A 123 -11.50 15.53 7.94
C LYS A 123 -12.50 14.36 7.99
N LYS A 124 -12.10 13.18 7.49
CA LYS A 124 -12.93 11.98 7.44
C LYS A 124 -12.78 11.06 8.66
N HIS A 125 -11.94 11.44 9.62
CA HIS A 125 -11.50 10.58 10.72
C HIS A 125 -10.76 9.32 10.20
N GLU A 126 -9.85 9.52 9.24
CA GLU A 126 -9.03 8.47 8.65
C GLU A 126 -7.55 8.85 8.75
N ILE A 127 -6.72 7.90 9.18
CA ILE A 127 -5.27 8.03 9.20
C ILE A 127 -4.73 7.13 8.10
N TYR A 128 -4.21 7.75 7.05
CA TYR A 128 -3.63 7.05 5.93
C TYR A 128 -2.20 6.61 6.26
N SER A 129 -1.92 5.31 6.18
CA SER A 129 -0.56 4.78 6.14
C SER A 129 -0.10 4.71 4.69
N PHE A 130 1.00 5.39 4.39
CA PHE A 130 1.66 5.33 3.09
C PHE A 130 2.83 4.37 3.21
N ASP A 131 2.55 3.07 3.19
CA ASP A 131 3.60 2.12 2.83
C ASP A 131 3.87 2.32 1.34
N ALA A 132 5.14 2.54 1.01
CA ALA A 132 5.57 3.04 -0.29
C ALA A 132 4.90 2.25 -1.43
N CYS A 133 4.44 3.00 -2.44
CA CYS A 133 3.47 2.66 -3.49
C CYS A 133 3.94 1.57 -4.49
N PHE A 134 4.49 0.48 -3.99
CA PHE A 134 5.10 -0.61 -4.75
C PHE A 134 4.32 -1.92 -4.54
N ALA A 135 3.00 -1.77 -4.49
CA ALA A 135 2.07 -2.88 -4.34
C ALA A 135 1.50 -3.27 -5.70
N ILE A 136 1.47 -4.57 -5.99
CA ILE A 136 0.86 -5.13 -7.21
C ILE A 136 -0.36 -5.94 -6.81
N ARG A 137 -1.53 -5.61 -7.35
CA ARG A 137 -2.73 -6.45 -7.19
C ARG A 137 -2.83 -7.43 -8.35
N ILE A 138 -2.91 -8.70 -7.99
CA ILE A 138 -2.99 -9.84 -8.90
C ILE A 138 -4.38 -10.44 -8.74
N THR A 139 -5.22 -10.26 -9.75
CA THR A 139 -6.58 -10.82 -9.78
C THR A 139 -6.62 -12.07 -10.64
N CYS A 140 -7.07 -13.19 -10.08
CA CYS A 140 -7.24 -14.44 -10.80
C CYS A 140 -8.31 -15.32 -10.14
N ASN A 141 -8.76 -16.36 -10.83
CA ASN A 141 -9.67 -17.34 -10.22
C ASN A 141 -8.92 -18.37 -9.35
N GLU A 142 -9.65 -19.10 -8.51
CA GLU A 142 -9.07 -20.05 -7.54
C GLU A 142 -8.28 -21.20 -8.22
N ALA A 143 -8.66 -21.60 -9.42
CA ALA A 143 -7.94 -22.64 -10.18
C ALA A 143 -6.58 -22.12 -10.66
N THR A 144 -6.56 -20.93 -11.24
CA THR A 144 -5.37 -20.25 -11.76
C THR A 144 -4.39 -19.93 -10.64
N ARG A 145 -4.89 -19.51 -9.46
CA ARG A 145 -4.09 -19.22 -8.28
C ARG A 145 -3.12 -20.33 -7.88
N LYS A 146 -3.50 -21.60 -8.09
CA LYS A 146 -2.69 -22.78 -7.73
C LYS A 146 -1.43 -22.94 -8.56
N HIS A 147 -1.41 -22.33 -9.75
CA HIS A 147 -0.28 -22.35 -10.67
C HIS A 147 0.68 -21.18 -10.44
N LEU A 148 0.40 -20.27 -9.51
CA LEU A 148 1.22 -19.09 -9.24
C LEU A 148 2.19 -19.34 -8.09
N GLN A 149 3.49 -19.18 -8.38
CA GLN A 149 4.58 -19.29 -7.43
C GLN A 149 5.24 -17.93 -7.23
N PHE A 150 5.43 -17.51 -5.98
CA PHE A 150 5.87 -16.15 -5.63
C PHE A 150 7.29 -16.18 -5.07
N TYR A 151 8.14 -15.30 -5.56
CA TYR A 151 9.55 -15.18 -5.20
C TYR A 151 9.90 -13.72 -4.93
N GLN A 152 10.51 -13.45 -3.78
CA GLN A 152 11.17 -12.18 -3.50
C GLN A 152 12.66 -12.35 -3.80
N ASN A 153 13.21 -11.43 -4.60
CA ASN A 153 14.63 -11.37 -4.92
C ASN A 153 15.39 -10.58 -3.87
#